data_AF-A0A2U1NFC9-F1
#
_entry.id   AF-A0A2U1NFC9-F1
#
_cell.length_a   1.000
_cell.length_b   1.000
_cell.length_c   1.000
_cell.angle_alpha   90.00
_cell.angle_beta   90.00
_cell.angle_gamma   90.00
#
_symmetry.space_group_name_H-M   'P 1'
#
loop_
_entity.id
_entity.type
_entity.pdbx_description
1 polymer ?
#
loop_
_entity_poly.entity_id
_entity_poly.type
_entity_poly.pdbx_seq_one_letter_code
_entity_poly.pdbx_strand_id
1 'polypeptide(L)' 'MVDAPVVALPNFRKTFIMETHALGLGIATVLQQEGHRIAYLSKTLSTKHWAVALK' A
#
# COMPACT_ATOMS: atom_id res chain seq x y z
N MET A 1 9.37 17.10 12.41
CA MET A 1 8.34 16.33 13.12
C MET A 1 7.71 15.40 12.10
N VAL A 2 7.79 14.09 12.28
CA VAL A 2 7.16 13.11 11.39
C VAL A 2 5.91 12.62 12.11
N ASP A 3 4.74 12.85 11.53
CA ASP A 3 3.47 12.42 12.09
C ASP A 3 3.13 11.03 11.56
N ALA A 4 2.81 10.10 12.46
CA ALA A 4 2.47 8.74 12.06
C ALA A 4 1.02 8.73 11.56
N PRO A 5 0.74 8.14 10.39
CA PRO A 5 -0.63 8.07 9.89
C PRO A 5 -1.50 7.23 10.83
N VAL A 6 -2.71 7.73 11.13
CA VAL A 6 -3.70 6.99 11.91
C VAL A 6 -4.24 5.83 11.07
N VAL A 7 -4.21 4.63 11.65
CA VAL A 7 -4.64 3.39 11.00
C VAL A 7 -5.80 2.79 11.79
N ALA A 8 -6.85 2.36 11.10
CA ALA A 8 -8.01 1.72 11.70
C ALA A 8 -7.82 0.20 11.85
N LEU A 9 -8.54 -0.40 12.80
CA LEU A 9 -8.51 -1.85 13.01
C LEU A 9 -9.19 -2.60 11.86
N PRO A 10 -8.62 -3.71 11.37
CA PRO A 10 -9.18 -4.48 10.27
C PRO A 10 -10.52 -5.11 10.67
N ASN A 11 -11.52 -5.00 9.79
CA ASN A 11 -12.77 -5.72 9.91
C ASN A 11 -12.84 -6.83 8.86
N PHE A 12 -12.62 -8.07 9.27
CA PHE A 12 -12.59 -9.23 8.36
C PHE A 12 -13.95 -9.57 7.72
N ARG A 13 -15.05 -8.95 8.15
CA ARG A 13 -16.36 -9.12 7.52
C ARG A 13 -16.58 -8.17 6.34
N LYS A 14 -15.67 -7.21 6.13
CA LYS A 14 -15.79 -6.18 5.10
C LYS A 14 -14.73 -6.40 4.02
N THR A 15 -15.05 -5.99 2.79
CA THR A 15 -14.12 -6.08 1.67
C THR A 15 -12.92 -5.19 1.91
N PHE A 16 -11.74 -5.74 1.69
CA PHE A 16 -10.50 -4.97 1.66
C PHE A 16 -10.29 -4.38 0.27
N ILE A 17 -9.95 -3.10 0.20
CA ILE A 17 -9.54 -2.41 -1.01
C ILE A 17 -8.04 -2.15 -0.90
N MET A 18 -7.29 -2.58 -1.91
CA MET A 18 -5.85 -2.45 -1.95
C MET A 18 -5.47 -1.45 -3.05
N GLU A 19 -5.00 -0.28 -2.65
CA GLU A 19 -4.50 0.74 -3.57
C GLU A 19 -2.99 0.56 -3.71
N THR A 20 -2.52 0.29 -4.93
CA THR A 20 -1.10 0.08 -5.19
C THR A 20 -0.57 1.23 -6.04
N HIS A 21 0.49 1.88 -5.56
CA HIS A 21 1.23 2.91 -6.24
C HIS A 21 2.65 2.43 -6.48
N ALA A 22 3.03 2.29 -7.75
CA ALA A 22 4.39 1.98 -8.14
C ALA A 22 5.10 3.28 -8.56
N LEU A 23 6.26 3.56 -7.95
CA LEU A 23 7.08 4.72 -8.32
C LEU A 23 8.55 4.30 -8.39
N GLY A 24 9.14 4.46 -9.57
CA GLY A 24 10.54 4.10 -9.83
C GLY A 24 10.82 2.63 -9.55
N LEU A 25 11.63 2.37 -8.51
CA LEU A 25 12.08 1.02 -8.12
C LEU A 25 11.28 0.42 -6.96
N GLY A 26 10.22 1.08 -6.51
CA GLY A 26 9.45 0.66 -5.34
C GLY A 26 7.96 0.49 -5.65
N ILE A 27 7.32 -0.43 -4.93
CA ILE A 27 5.87 -0.51 -4.82
C ILE A 27 5.47 -0.09 -3.41
N ALA A 28 4.58 0.89 -3.34
CA ALA A 28 3.86 1.24 -2.14
C ALA A 28 2.41 0.81 -2.29
N THR A 29 1.83 0.28 -1.24
CA THR A 29 0.45 -0.19 -1.22
C THR A 29 -0.22 0.28 0.05
N VAL A 30 -1.45 0.76 -0.08
CA VAL A 30 -2.34 1.11 1.03
C VAL A 30 -3.49 0.12 1.05
N LEU A 31 -3.68 -0.54 2.18
CA LEU A 31 -4.84 -1.35 2.44
C LEU A 31 -5.90 -0.48 3.13
N GLN A 32 -7.13 -0.47 2.63
CA GLN A 32 -8.22 0.31 3.21
C GLN A 32 -9.55 -0.45 3.20
N GLN A 33 -10.47 -0.02 4.05
CA GLN A 33 -11.84 -0.52 4.13
C GLN A 33 -12.78 0.67 4.32
N GLU A 34 -13.78 0.80 3.45
CA GLU A 34 -14.77 1.90 3.51
C GLU A 34 -14.14 3.30 3.63
N GLY A 35 -13.04 3.55 2.92
CA GLY A 35 -12.30 4.82 2.96
C GLY A 35 -11.38 5.01 4.18
N HIS A 36 -11.29 4.03 5.08
CA HIS A 36 -10.38 4.04 6.23
C HIS A 36 -9.13 3.20 5.95
N ARG A 37 -7.95 3.76 6.20
CA ARG A 37 -6.67 3.08 5.98
C ARG A 37 -6.41 2.07 7.10
N ILE A 38 -6.05 0.84 6.73
CA ILE A 38 -5.86 -0.32 7.61
C ILE A 38 -4.39 -0.76 7.67
N ALA A 39 -3.62 -0.57 6.60
CA ALA A 39 -2.19 -0.85 6.60
C ALA A 39 -1.47 -0.12 5.47
N TYR A 40 -0.17 0.09 5.67
CA TYR A 40 0.75 0.56 4.64
C TYR A 40 1.84 -0.48 4.42
N LEU A 41 2.10 -0.82 3.17
CA LEU A 41 3.17 -1.73 2.79
C LEU A 41 4.04 -1.05 1.73
N SER A 42 5.34 -0.97 1.97
CA SER A 42 6.30 -0.52 0.97
C SER A 42 7.37 -1.58 0.76
N LYS A 43 7.61 -1.96 -0.49
CA LYS A 43 8.64 -2.93 -0.88
C LYS A 43 9.43 -2.39 -2.07
N THR A 44 10.75 -2.39 -1.93
CA THR A 44 11.66 -2.16 -3.05
C THR A 44 11.65 -3.38 -3.97
N LEU A 45 11.54 -3.14 -5.27
CA LEU A 45 11.61 -4.17 -6.29
C LEU A 45 13.06 -4.50 -6.61
N SER A 46 13.35 -5.79 -6.72
CA SER A 46 14.62 -6.25 -7.30
C SER A 46 14.70 -5.89 -8.79
N THR A 47 15.92 -5.74 -9.30
CA THR A 47 16.23 -5.39 -10.70
C THR A 47 15.47 -6.20 -11.74
N LYS A 48 15.16 -7.45 -11.42
CA LYS A 48 14.40 -8.36 -12.29
C LYS A 48 12.92 -7.98 -12.45
N HIS A 49 12.33 -7.25 -11.50
CA HIS A 49 10.89 -6.97 -11.45
C HIS A 49 10.54 -5.50 -11.73
N TRP A 50 11.52 -4.67 -12.12
CA TRP A 50 11.34 -3.24 -12.39
C TRP A 50 10.35 -2.94 -13.51
N ALA A 51 10.23 -3.83 -14.51
CA ALA A 51 9.33 -3.65 -15.65
C ALA A 51 7.84 -3.64 -15.27
N VAL A 52 7.47 -4.13 -14.08
CA VAL A 52 6.07 -4.17 -13.61
C VAL A 52 5.68 -2.88 -12.89
N ALA A 53 6.66 -2.06 -12.48
CA ALA A 53 6.45 -0.81 -11.74
C ALA A 53 6.15 0.41 -12.63
N LEU A 54 6.47 0.31 -13.91
CA LEU A 54 6.39 1.40 -14.89
C LEU A 54 5.35 1.02 -15.96
N LYS A 55 4.08 1.19 -15.64
CA LYS A 55 2.98 1.14 -16.62
C LYS A 55 1.87 2.08 -16.17
#